data_AF-A0A8H4EJD7-F1
#
_entry.id   AF-A0A8H4EJD7-F1
#
_cell.length_a   1.000
_cell.length_b   1.000
_cell.length_c   1.000
_cell.angle_alpha   90.00
_cell.angle_beta   90.00
_cell.angle_gamma   90.00
#
_symmetry.space_group_name_H-M   'P 1'
#
loop_
_entity.id
_entity.type
_entity.pdbx_description
1 polymer ?
#
loop_
_entity_poly.entity_id
_entity_poly.type
_entity_poly.pdbx_seq_one_letter_code
_entity_poly.pdbx_strand_id
1 'polypeptide(L)'
;MNYYRQGENNSTVKEDLFAGATKQYGSGYGQQVRYQYPPPGGQYPPPGGQYPPPCGYDGYGGYDPYGQQQQEAEDVEEIKSQIRATKLDSLDSTQRSLQMINDAEAVAQNTLNKLEEQTQRINYAERQTDLAEEHADRAAEQTSKLKKVNGSTIGFDINSPFTKKKREATELARAQAIHEQERASREHMRSGNYESQKRINEPLKQSDKHSHGGPKPPSSNSSSRNRFQFEADEEDNQIEDQLDNNVDMISNGLTRLNRMADAAREEVRRQNDTLDRLIDKTVGLDNRIVGTTHALKKI
;
A
#
# COMPACT_ATOMS: atom_id res chain seq x y z
N MET A 1 -42.00 11.92 -37.37
CA MET A 1 -41.22 11.20 -36.34
C MET A 1 -39.98 12.01 -36.04
N ASN A 2 -40.03 12.83 -34.98
CA ASN A 2 -38.90 13.65 -34.52
C ASN A 2 -38.25 12.95 -33.33
N TYR A 3 -36.96 12.64 -33.43
CA TYR A 3 -36.15 12.23 -32.28
C TYR A 3 -35.14 13.34 -31.98
N TYR A 4 -35.47 14.19 -31.02
CA TYR A 4 -34.50 15.06 -30.36
C TYR A 4 -33.74 14.24 -29.31
N ARG A 5 -32.43 14.14 -29.51
CA ARG A 5 -31.46 13.55 -28.58
C ARG A 5 -31.26 14.53 -27.42
N GLN A 6 -31.68 14.14 -26.22
CA GLN A 6 -31.43 14.89 -24.99
C GLN A 6 -29.92 14.94 -24.73
N GLY A 7 -29.37 16.15 -24.64
CA GLY A 7 -28.06 16.38 -24.05
C GLY A 7 -28.21 16.33 -22.55
N GLU A 8 -27.79 15.23 -21.93
CA GLU A 8 -27.69 15.14 -20.49
C GLU A 8 -26.48 15.94 -20.01
N ASN A 9 -26.75 16.83 -19.07
CA ASN A 9 -25.84 17.81 -18.49
C ASN A 9 -24.72 17.10 -17.72
N ASN A 10 -23.48 17.18 -18.23
CA ASN A 10 -22.27 16.65 -17.61
C ASN A 10 -21.70 17.59 -16.50
N SER A 11 -22.49 18.57 -16.05
CA SER A 11 -22.10 19.51 -14.99
C SER A 11 -22.49 18.99 -13.60
N THR A 12 -23.63 18.31 -13.46
CA THR A 12 -24.14 17.81 -12.18
C THR A 12 -23.32 16.63 -11.64
N VAL A 13 -22.85 15.74 -12.53
CA VAL A 13 -22.01 14.58 -12.17
C VAL A 13 -20.62 15.02 -11.69
N LYS A 14 -20.13 16.17 -12.18
CA LYS A 14 -18.86 16.75 -11.73
C LYS A 14 -19.01 17.40 -10.36
N GLU A 15 -20.10 18.10 -10.11
CA GLU A 15 -20.35 18.78 -8.83
C GLU A 15 -20.57 17.79 -7.66
N ASP A 16 -21.21 16.63 -7.92
CA ASP A 16 -21.39 15.58 -6.92
C ASP A 16 -20.08 14.85 -6.56
N LEU A 17 -19.10 14.80 -7.46
CA LEU A 17 -17.82 14.12 -7.24
C LEU A 17 -16.84 14.92 -6.36
N PHE A 18 -17.07 16.23 -6.20
CA PHE A 18 -16.20 17.14 -5.43
C PHE A 18 -16.84 17.68 -4.15
N ALA A 19 -18.13 17.42 -3.89
CA ALA A 19 -18.84 17.90 -2.71
C ALA A 19 -18.35 17.31 -1.37
N GLY A 20 -17.59 16.21 -1.40
CA GLY A 20 -17.08 15.55 -0.19
C GLY A 20 -15.73 16.06 0.34
N ALA A 21 -15.04 16.97 -0.37
CA ALA A 21 -13.63 17.28 -0.07
C ALA A 21 -13.39 18.55 0.79
N THR A 22 -14.43 19.28 1.19
CA THR A 22 -14.27 20.58 1.87
C THR A 22 -15.15 20.73 3.09
N LYS A 23 -14.97 19.87 4.11
CA LYS A 23 -15.35 20.18 5.50
C LYS A 23 -14.49 19.39 6.50
N GLN A 24 -13.32 19.90 6.87
CA GLN A 24 -12.75 19.76 8.22
C GLN A 24 -11.36 20.43 8.30
N TYR A 25 -11.34 21.76 8.36
CA TYR A 25 -10.25 22.48 9.01
C TYR A 25 -10.88 23.51 9.91
N GLY A 26 -10.88 23.24 11.22
CA GLY A 26 -11.46 24.14 12.20
C GLY A 26 -11.63 23.49 13.58
N SER A 27 -10.62 23.73 14.42
CA SER A 27 -10.69 23.81 15.90
C SER A 27 -10.71 22.50 16.70
N GLY A 28 -9.63 22.26 17.44
CA GLY A 28 -9.62 21.26 18.51
C GLY A 28 -8.23 20.94 19.08
N TYR A 29 -7.87 21.66 20.14
CA TYR A 29 -7.01 21.24 21.26
C TYR A 29 -5.53 20.91 21.00
N GLY A 30 -4.67 21.85 21.39
CA GLY A 30 -3.27 21.55 21.71
C GLY A 30 -3.17 20.83 23.05
N GLN A 31 -2.73 19.58 23.02
CA GLN A 31 -2.12 18.92 24.17
C GLN A 31 -0.87 18.22 23.68
N GLN A 32 0.29 18.76 24.07
CA GLN A 32 1.59 18.22 23.71
C GLN A 32 1.84 16.96 24.54
N VAL A 33 1.80 15.79 23.90
CA VAL A 33 2.23 14.53 24.52
C VAL A 33 3.69 14.32 24.14
N ARG A 34 4.59 14.47 25.11
CA ARG A 34 6.01 14.12 24.96
C ARG A 34 6.16 12.60 25.02
N TYR A 35 6.67 12.00 23.95
CA TYR A 35 7.21 10.65 24.01
C TYR A 35 8.55 10.66 24.75
N GLN A 36 8.57 10.10 25.95
CA GLN A 36 9.79 9.83 26.72
C GLN A 36 10.23 8.39 26.40
N TYR A 37 11.36 8.25 25.71
CA TYR A 37 12.08 6.97 25.62
C TYR A 37 12.61 6.58 27.02
N PRO A 38 12.48 5.32 27.47
CA PRO A 38 13.20 4.82 28.64
C PRO A 38 14.68 4.53 28.27
N PRO A 39 15.64 4.78 29.18
CA PRO A 39 17.05 4.51 28.91
C PRO A 39 17.37 3.00 29.05
N PRO A 40 18.34 2.48 28.29
CA PRO A 40 18.81 1.11 28.42
C PRO A 40 19.98 1.00 29.42
N GLY A 41 20.00 -0.06 30.22
CA GLY A 41 21.23 -0.62 30.80
C GLY A 41 21.31 -0.61 32.32
N GLY A 42 21.04 -1.78 32.92
CA GLY A 42 21.46 -2.10 34.28
C GLY A 42 22.97 -2.32 34.37
N GLN A 43 23.57 -1.85 35.45
CA GLN A 43 24.96 -2.13 35.84
C GLN A 43 24.98 -3.18 36.94
N TYR A 44 25.70 -4.28 36.71
CA TYR A 44 26.11 -5.24 37.73
C TYR A 44 27.07 -4.58 38.74
N PRO A 45 26.99 -4.87 40.05
CA PRO A 45 28.04 -4.47 41.00
C PRO A 45 29.23 -5.45 40.98
N PRO A 46 30.47 -4.98 41.28
CA PRO A 46 31.68 -5.81 41.21
C PRO A 46 31.96 -6.55 42.54
N PRO A 47 32.78 -7.62 42.52
CA PRO A 47 33.19 -8.35 43.71
C PRO A 47 34.53 -7.82 44.29
N GLY A 48 34.62 -7.62 45.61
CA GLY A 48 35.92 -7.56 46.30
C GLY A 48 36.03 -6.67 47.55
N GLY A 49 35.87 -7.29 48.73
CA GLY A 49 36.68 -7.19 49.97
C GLY A 49 37.19 -5.86 50.55
N GLN A 50 36.81 -5.61 51.82
CA GLN A 50 37.71 -5.10 52.88
C GLN A 50 37.11 -5.30 54.30
N TYR A 51 38.02 -5.41 55.28
CA TYR A 51 37.94 -5.96 56.65
C TYR A 51 36.84 -5.45 57.62
N PRO A 52 36.47 -6.25 58.66
CA PRO A 52 35.49 -5.87 59.69
C PRO A 52 36.13 -5.08 60.85
N PRO A 53 35.37 -4.19 61.55
CA PRO A 53 35.76 -3.66 62.85
C PRO A 53 35.18 -4.52 64.01
N PRO A 54 35.69 -4.34 65.25
CA PRO A 54 35.82 -5.42 66.21
C PRO A 54 34.56 -5.73 67.00
N CYS A 55 34.50 -6.99 67.44
CA CYS A 55 33.61 -7.57 68.43
C CYS A 55 33.33 -6.65 69.63
N GLY A 56 32.07 -6.21 69.73
CA GLY A 56 31.43 -5.79 70.97
C GLY A 56 30.52 -6.92 71.47
N TYR A 57 30.92 -7.54 72.57
CA TYR A 57 30.16 -8.54 73.29
C TYR A 57 29.09 -7.84 74.12
N ASP A 58 27.81 -8.00 73.76
CA ASP A 58 26.69 -8.23 74.69
C ASP A 58 25.34 -8.15 73.96
N GLY A 59 24.58 -9.25 74.00
CA GLY A 59 23.18 -9.30 73.58
C GLY A 59 22.87 -10.53 72.75
N TYR A 60 22.37 -11.58 73.41
CA TYR A 60 21.77 -12.80 72.84
C TYR A 60 21.07 -12.58 71.49
N GLY A 61 21.82 -12.75 70.40
CA GLY A 61 21.29 -12.85 69.05
C GLY A 61 20.80 -14.28 68.84
N GLY A 62 19.53 -14.52 69.13
CA GLY A 62 18.87 -15.74 68.68
C GLY A 62 19.07 -15.86 67.17
N TYR A 63 19.73 -16.93 66.73
CA TYR A 63 19.64 -17.36 65.35
C TYR A 63 18.17 -17.74 65.17
N ASP A 64 17.39 -16.84 64.56
CA ASP A 64 16.00 -17.09 64.22
C ASP A 64 15.96 -17.62 62.77
N PRO A 65 16.00 -18.94 62.55
CA PRO A 65 15.85 -19.51 61.22
C PRO A 65 14.47 -19.22 60.62
N TYR A 66 13.48 -18.79 61.43
CA TYR A 66 12.15 -18.42 60.97
C TYR A 66 12.10 -17.00 60.40
N GLY A 67 12.98 -16.09 60.81
CA GLY A 67 13.05 -14.72 60.29
C GLY A 67 13.63 -14.64 58.87
N GLN A 68 14.63 -15.47 58.55
CA GLN A 68 15.16 -15.60 57.18
C GLN A 68 14.17 -16.31 56.24
N GLN A 69 13.47 -17.34 56.73
CA GLN A 69 12.40 -18.00 55.94
C GLN A 69 11.21 -17.09 55.68
N GLN A 70 10.87 -16.18 56.61
CA GLN A 70 9.79 -15.21 56.41
C GLN A 70 10.17 -14.13 55.40
N GLN A 71 11.41 -13.63 55.42
CA GLN A 71 11.91 -12.68 54.42
C GLN A 71 11.95 -13.30 53.02
N GLU A 72 12.45 -14.53 52.89
CA GLU A 72 12.44 -15.25 51.60
C GLU A 72 11.02 -15.51 51.08
N ALA A 73 10.04 -15.75 51.96
CA ALA A 73 8.65 -15.95 51.56
C ALA A 73 7.99 -14.64 51.07
N GLU A 74 8.26 -13.52 51.74
CA GLU A 74 7.76 -12.19 51.37
C GLU A 74 8.33 -11.74 50.00
N ASP A 75 9.63 -11.96 49.77
CA ASP A 75 10.29 -11.69 48.48
C ASP A 75 9.67 -12.52 47.33
N VAL A 76 9.34 -13.79 47.59
CA VAL A 76 8.70 -14.67 46.60
C VAL A 76 7.28 -14.20 46.27
N GLU A 77 6.51 -13.72 47.25
CA GLU A 77 5.17 -13.17 47.03
C GLU A 77 5.20 -11.85 46.25
N GLU A 78 6.18 -10.99 46.52
CA GLU A 78 6.41 -9.77 45.74
C GLU A 78 6.72 -10.10 44.28
N ILE A 79 7.66 -11.01 44.03
CA ILE A 79 8.04 -11.43 42.68
C ILE A 79 6.83 -12.02 41.93
N LYS A 80 6.01 -12.85 42.58
CA LYS A 80 4.77 -13.39 41.99
C LYS A 80 3.78 -12.30 41.59
N SER A 81 3.58 -11.31 42.46
CA SER A 81 2.72 -10.15 42.17
C SER A 81 3.24 -9.37 40.95
N GLN A 82 4.55 -9.12 40.88
CA GLN A 82 5.18 -8.46 39.73
C GLN A 82 5.02 -9.26 38.44
N ILE A 83 5.18 -10.59 38.49
CA ILE A 83 4.97 -11.48 37.33
C ILE A 83 3.52 -11.37 36.85
N ARG A 84 2.54 -11.47 37.75
CA ARG A 84 1.11 -11.36 37.41
C ARG A 84 0.77 -10.01 36.79
N ALA A 85 1.28 -8.93 37.38
CA ALA A 85 1.11 -7.58 36.82
C ALA A 85 1.70 -7.49 35.40
N THR A 86 2.90 -8.01 35.18
CA THR A 86 3.56 -8.02 33.87
C THR A 86 2.78 -8.84 32.82
N LYS A 87 2.19 -9.96 33.22
CA LYS A 87 1.35 -10.78 32.33
C LYS A 87 0.08 -10.05 31.90
N LEU A 88 -0.61 -9.40 32.85
CA LEU A 88 -1.80 -8.60 32.56
C LEU A 88 -1.47 -7.42 31.63
N ASP A 89 -0.35 -6.72 31.89
CA ASP A 89 0.14 -5.65 31.00
C ASP A 89 0.45 -6.17 29.59
N SER A 90 1.03 -7.36 29.50
CA SER A 90 1.32 -8.03 28.23
C SER A 90 0.04 -8.42 27.50
N LEU A 91 -0.98 -8.89 28.23
CA LEU A 91 -2.28 -9.24 27.66
C LEU A 91 -2.95 -8.01 27.04
N ASP A 92 -3.03 -6.90 27.78
CA ASP A 92 -3.54 -5.62 27.29
C ASP A 92 -2.74 -5.11 26.08
N SER A 93 -1.41 -5.27 26.10
CA SER A 93 -0.54 -4.91 24.97
C SER A 93 -0.84 -5.72 23.72
N THR A 94 -1.01 -7.04 23.85
CA THR A 94 -1.33 -7.91 22.71
C THR A 94 -2.73 -7.64 22.16
N GLN A 95 -3.72 -7.34 23.01
CA GLN A 95 -5.07 -6.94 22.57
C GLN A 95 -5.04 -5.63 21.78
N ARG A 96 -4.33 -4.61 22.28
CA ARG A 96 -4.14 -3.35 21.52
C ARG A 96 -3.43 -3.59 20.20
N SER A 97 -2.44 -4.47 20.18
CA SER A 97 -1.70 -4.82 18.95
C SER A 97 -2.60 -5.49 17.91
N LEU A 98 -3.48 -6.39 18.33
CA LEU A 98 -4.48 -7.00 17.45
C LEU A 98 -5.43 -5.95 16.86
N GLN A 99 -5.91 -5.01 17.68
CA GLN A 99 -6.73 -3.91 17.19
C GLN A 99 -5.99 -3.07 16.14
N MET A 100 -4.75 -2.67 16.43
CA MET A 100 -3.92 -1.90 15.49
C MET A 100 -3.68 -2.66 14.17
N ILE A 101 -3.48 -3.97 14.23
CA ILE A 101 -3.33 -4.81 13.03
C ILE A 101 -4.60 -4.81 12.20
N ASN A 102 -5.78 -5.01 12.83
CA ASN A 102 -7.05 -4.99 12.12
C ASN A 102 -7.33 -3.63 11.46
N ASP A 103 -7.03 -2.54 12.17
CA ASP A 103 -7.15 -1.18 11.63
C ASP A 103 -6.20 -0.98 10.44
N ALA A 104 -4.95 -1.43 10.57
CA ALA A 104 -3.97 -1.37 9.50
C ALA A 104 -4.38 -2.23 8.29
N GLU A 105 -4.97 -3.40 8.50
CA GLU A 105 -5.47 -4.26 7.43
C GLU A 105 -6.60 -3.56 6.67
N ALA A 106 -7.56 -2.93 7.38
CA ALA A 106 -8.62 -2.16 6.74
C ALA A 106 -8.06 -1.00 5.89
N VAL A 107 -7.05 -0.27 6.40
CA VAL A 107 -6.38 0.79 5.64
C VAL A 107 -5.63 0.23 4.42
N ALA A 108 -4.94 -0.90 4.58
CA ALA A 108 -4.21 -1.55 3.50
C ALA A 108 -5.16 -2.03 2.38
N GLN A 109 -6.28 -2.64 2.72
CA GLN A 109 -7.31 -3.05 1.76
C GLN A 109 -7.86 -1.84 0.98
N ASN A 110 -8.21 -0.77 1.67
CA ASN A 110 -8.66 0.48 1.04
C ASN A 110 -7.58 1.07 0.12
N THR A 111 -6.31 0.99 0.52
CA THR A 111 -5.19 1.48 -0.30
C THR A 111 -5.03 0.66 -1.57
N LEU A 112 -5.09 -0.67 -1.47
CA LEU A 112 -5.03 -1.56 -2.63
C LEU A 112 -6.19 -1.32 -3.61
N ASN A 113 -7.42 -1.15 -3.12
CA ASN A 113 -8.57 -0.82 -3.96
C ASN A 113 -8.39 0.52 -4.69
N LYS A 114 -7.84 1.53 -4.01
CA LYS A 114 -7.52 2.83 -4.63
C LYS A 114 -6.44 2.69 -5.71
N LEU A 115 -5.42 1.87 -5.47
CA LEU A 115 -4.39 1.60 -6.48
C LEU A 115 -4.98 0.91 -7.71
N GLU A 116 -5.91 -0.03 -7.53
CA GLU A 116 -6.63 -0.65 -8.65
C GLU A 116 -7.37 0.39 -9.49
N GLU A 117 -8.15 1.27 -8.83
CA GLU A 117 -8.86 2.35 -9.52
C GLU A 117 -7.90 3.29 -10.26
N GLN A 118 -6.78 3.63 -9.63
CA GLN A 118 -5.76 4.48 -10.25
C GLN A 118 -5.15 3.81 -11.48
N THR A 119 -4.88 2.51 -11.45
CA THR A 119 -4.40 1.77 -12.63
C THR A 119 -5.39 1.83 -13.78
N GLN A 120 -6.69 1.70 -13.51
CA GLN A 120 -7.71 1.86 -14.54
C GLN A 120 -7.73 3.28 -15.13
N ARG A 121 -7.58 4.31 -14.28
CA ARG A 121 -7.51 5.72 -14.71
C ARG A 121 -6.26 6.01 -15.54
N ILE A 122 -5.10 5.47 -15.17
CA ILE A 122 -3.84 5.62 -15.92
C ILE A 122 -3.98 4.96 -17.30
N ASN A 123 -4.49 3.73 -17.35
CA ASN A 123 -4.71 3.03 -18.62
C ASN A 123 -5.74 3.76 -19.51
N TYR A 124 -6.76 4.37 -18.91
CA TYR A 124 -7.68 5.23 -19.66
C TYR A 124 -6.98 6.47 -20.21
N ALA A 125 -6.15 7.15 -19.43
CA ALA A 125 -5.39 8.31 -19.87
C ALA A 125 -4.40 7.97 -20.99
N GLU A 126 -3.74 6.81 -20.91
CA GLU A 126 -2.88 6.29 -21.98
C GLU A 126 -3.67 6.09 -23.28
N ARG A 127 -4.84 5.46 -23.21
CA ARG A 127 -5.70 5.32 -24.38
C ARG A 127 -6.11 6.66 -24.99
N GLN A 128 -6.49 7.65 -24.16
CA GLN A 128 -6.86 8.97 -24.67
C GLN A 128 -5.67 9.66 -25.33
N THR A 129 -4.47 9.47 -24.80
CA THR A 129 -3.23 10.02 -25.37
C THR A 129 -2.91 9.38 -26.72
N ASP A 130 -3.03 8.06 -26.84
CA ASP A 130 -2.84 7.34 -28.11
C ASP A 130 -3.84 7.82 -29.18
N LEU A 131 -5.12 8.04 -28.81
CA LEU A 131 -6.12 8.59 -29.72
C LEU A 131 -5.81 10.03 -30.14
N ALA A 132 -5.37 10.86 -29.19
CA ALA A 132 -4.98 12.23 -29.47
C ALA A 132 -3.76 12.30 -30.40
N GLU A 133 -2.79 11.40 -30.23
CA GLU A 133 -1.64 11.23 -31.13
C GLU A 133 -2.09 10.90 -32.55
N GLU A 134 -3.01 9.94 -32.73
CA GLU A 134 -3.55 9.62 -34.05
C GLU A 134 -4.25 10.82 -34.70
N HIS A 135 -5.02 11.60 -33.92
CA HIS A 135 -5.66 12.82 -34.42
C HIS A 135 -4.65 13.90 -34.79
N ALA A 136 -3.59 14.09 -34.00
CA ALA A 136 -2.53 15.05 -34.28
C ALA A 136 -1.77 14.68 -35.57
N ASP A 137 -1.45 13.40 -35.76
CA ASP A 137 -0.80 12.91 -36.97
C ASP A 137 -1.68 13.13 -38.22
N ARG A 138 -2.98 12.79 -38.15
CA ARG A 138 -3.92 13.08 -39.23
C ARG A 138 -4.02 14.58 -39.52
N ALA A 139 -4.06 15.43 -38.50
CA ALA A 139 -4.09 16.88 -38.66
C ALA A 139 -2.82 17.42 -39.35
N ALA A 140 -1.64 16.88 -39.01
CA ALA A 140 -0.37 17.21 -39.64
C ALA A 140 -0.36 16.88 -41.15
N GLU A 141 -0.90 15.72 -41.52
CA GLU A 141 -1.01 15.31 -42.93
C GLU A 141 -1.95 16.21 -43.71
N GLN A 142 -3.13 16.52 -43.16
CA GLN A 142 -4.09 17.40 -43.82
C GLN A 142 -3.52 18.82 -43.97
N THR A 143 -2.84 19.33 -42.95
CA THR A 143 -2.13 20.62 -43.01
C THR A 143 -1.08 20.62 -44.12
N SER A 144 -0.31 19.54 -44.26
CA SER A 144 0.70 19.41 -45.33
C SER A 144 0.06 19.38 -46.72
N LYS A 145 -1.09 18.69 -46.86
CA LYS A 145 -1.89 18.70 -48.10
C LYS A 145 -2.42 20.10 -48.40
N LEU A 146 -2.98 20.80 -47.42
CA LEU A 146 -3.48 22.18 -47.58
C LEU A 146 -2.36 23.13 -47.99
N LYS A 147 -1.18 23.03 -47.38
CA LYS A 147 0.00 23.84 -47.75
C LYS A 147 0.41 23.60 -49.20
N LYS A 148 0.41 22.34 -49.65
CA LYS A 148 0.68 21.99 -51.05
C LYS A 148 -0.37 22.61 -51.99
N VAL A 149 -1.65 22.55 -51.62
CA VAL A 149 -2.75 23.10 -52.42
C VAL A 149 -2.72 24.63 -52.48
N ASN A 150 -2.51 25.33 -51.36
CA ASN A 150 -2.49 26.81 -51.33
C ASN A 150 -1.26 27.38 -52.06
N GLY A 151 -0.09 26.75 -51.93
CA GLY A 151 1.11 27.13 -52.68
C GLY A 151 1.05 26.80 -54.18
N SER A 152 0.07 26.01 -54.61
CA SER A 152 -0.11 25.51 -55.98
C SER A 152 -1.35 26.11 -56.63
N THR A 153 -1.48 27.44 -56.66
CA THR A 153 -2.49 28.13 -57.48
C THR A 153 -2.19 28.06 -58.98
N ILE A 154 -0.99 27.60 -59.37
CA ILE A 154 -0.60 27.37 -60.77
C ILE A 154 0.14 26.02 -60.86
N GLY A 155 -0.55 24.95 -61.26
CA GLY A 155 0.14 23.70 -61.64
C GLY A 155 -0.60 22.41 -61.35
N PHE A 156 -1.25 21.87 -62.39
CA PHE A 156 -1.75 20.51 -62.56
C PHE A 156 -1.08 19.45 -61.66
N ASP A 157 -1.84 18.86 -60.73
CA ASP A 157 -1.46 17.63 -60.02
C ASP A 157 -1.59 16.46 -61.04
N ILE A 158 -0.58 16.29 -61.89
CA ILE A 158 -0.51 15.17 -62.85
C ILE A 158 -0.34 13.89 -62.03
N ASN A 159 -1.48 13.30 -61.65
CA ASN A 159 -1.55 11.97 -61.07
C ASN A 159 -1.08 10.95 -62.11
N SER A 160 0.21 10.60 -62.08
CA SER A 160 0.76 9.56 -62.94
C SER A 160 0.06 8.22 -62.65
N PRO A 161 -0.64 7.62 -63.65
CA PRO A 161 -1.38 6.36 -63.49
C PRO A 161 -0.49 5.18 -63.10
N PHE A 162 0.84 5.30 -63.27
CA PHE A 162 1.83 4.29 -62.91
C PHE A 162 2.20 4.29 -61.42
N THR A 163 1.92 5.37 -60.68
CA THR A 163 2.23 5.47 -59.24
C THR A 163 1.03 5.19 -58.32
N LYS A 164 -0.18 5.12 -58.88
CA LYS A 164 -1.42 4.89 -58.14
C LYS A 164 -1.39 3.60 -57.30
N LYS A 165 -0.99 2.48 -57.90
CA LYS A 165 -0.87 1.19 -57.22
C LYS A 165 0.14 1.23 -56.06
N LYS A 166 1.25 1.94 -56.22
CA LYS A 166 2.26 2.11 -55.16
C LYS A 166 1.71 2.93 -53.99
N ARG A 167 0.99 4.03 -54.26
CA ARG A 167 0.34 4.84 -53.22
C ARG A 167 -0.72 4.06 -52.46
N GLU A 168 -1.58 3.35 -53.19
CA GLU A 168 -2.64 2.51 -52.59
C GLU A 168 -2.04 1.41 -51.71
N ALA A 169 -0.97 0.75 -52.17
CA ALA A 169 -0.25 -0.23 -51.35
C ALA A 169 0.38 0.39 -50.09
N THR A 170 0.96 1.60 -50.19
CA THR A 170 1.51 2.30 -49.02
C THR A 170 0.44 2.78 -48.04
N GLU A 171 -0.72 3.24 -48.53
CA GLU A 171 -1.84 3.63 -47.70
C GLU A 171 -2.46 2.43 -46.98
N LEU A 172 -2.63 1.30 -47.70
CA LEU A 172 -3.08 0.05 -47.12
C LEU A 172 -2.11 -0.45 -46.04
N ALA A 173 -0.81 -0.46 -46.31
CA ALA A 173 0.21 -0.86 -45.35
C ALA A 173 0.20 0.02 -44.10
N ARG A 174 0.02 1.34 -44.25
CA ARG A 174 -0.10 2.27 -43.12
C ARG A 174 -1.37 2.02 -42.30
N ALA A 175 -2.51 1.82 -42.97
CA ALA A 175 -3.77 1.51 -42.29
C ALA A 175 -3.67 0.19 -41.49
N GLN A 176 -3.01 -0.82 -42.06
CA GLN A 176 -2.72 -2.08 -41.38
C GLN A 176 -1.81 -1.89 -40.16
N ALA A 177 -0.74 -1.09 -40.29
CA ALA A 177 0.17 -0.79 -39.19
C ALA A 177 -0.50 -0.05 -38.03
N ILE A 178 -1.34 0.96 -38.33
CA ILE A 178 -2.13 1.67 -37.30
C ILE A 178 -3.07 0.71 -36.58
N HIS A 179 -3.78 -0.13 -37.33
CA HIS A 179 -4.69 -1.11 -36.73
C HIS A 179 -3.96 -2.17 -35.89
N GLU A 180 -2.75 -2.57 -36.28
CA GLU A 180 -1.90 -3.47 -35.50
C GLU A 180 -1.40 -2.80 -34.21
N GLN A 181 -0.96 -1.54 -34.28
CA GLN A 181 -0.56 -0.75 -33.12
C GLN A 181 -1.73 -0.56 -32.14
N GLU A 182 -2.93 -0.26 -32.65
CA GLU A 182 -4.11 -0.11 -31.80
C GLU A 182 -4.49 -1.42 -31.10
N ARG A 183 -4.41 -2.56 -31.83
CA ARG A 183 -4.62 -3.88 -31.22
C ARG A 183 -3.58 -4.17 -30.14
N ALA A 184 -2.30 -3.91 -30.41
CA ALA A 184 -1.22 -4.12 -29.47
C ALA A 184 -1.37 -3.24 -28.21
N SER A 185 -1.74 -1.96 -28.37
CA SER A 185 -2.00 -1.04 -27.26
C SER A 185 -3.18 -1.51 -26.40
N ARG A 186 -4.29 -1.94 -27.03
CA ARG A 186 -5.45 -2.52 -26.31
C ARG A 186 -5.10 -3.81 -25.57
N GLU A 187 -4.31 -4.68 -26.20
CA GLU A 187 -3.86 -5.92 -25.58
C GLU A 187 -2.95 -5.65 -24.38
N HIS A 188 -2.00 -4.71 -24.52
CA HIS A 188 -1.13 -4.26 -23.45
C HIS A 188 -1.92 -3.67 -22.26
N MET A 189 -2.93 -2.85 -22.52
CA MET A 189 -3.80 -2.35 -21.44
C MET A 189 -4.59 -3.48 -20.79
N ARG A 190 -5.07 -4.46 -21.56
CA ARG A 190 -5.83 -5.59 -21.03
C ARG A 190 -4.95 -6.50 -20.17
N SER A 191 -3.74 -6.82 -20.61
CA SER A 191 -2.79 -7.61 -19.84
C SER A 191 -2.35 -6.85 -18.59
N GLY A 192 -2.01 -5.57 -18.69
CA GLY A 192 -1.62 -4.74 -17.55
C GLY A 192 -2.70 -4.63 -16.49
N ASN A 193 -3.96 -4.41 -16.89
CA ASN A 193 -5.11 -4.41 -15.98
C ASN A 193 -5.32 -5.78 -15.31
N TYR A 194 -5.23 -6.87 -16.09
CA TYR A 194 -5.38 -8.21 -15.55
C TYR A 194 -4.28 -8.56 -14.52
N GLU A 195 -3.03 -8.20 -14.82
CA GLU A 195 -1.90 -8.42 -13.92
C GLU A 195 -2.01 -7.57 -12.65
N SER A 196 -2.43 -6.30 -12.79
CA SER A 196 -2.71 -5.41 -11.65
C SER A 196 -3.81 -5.99 -10.75
N GLN A 197 -4.93 -6.38 -11.35
CA GLN A 197 -6.01 -7.06 -10.63
C GLN A 197 -5.50 -8.33 -9.94
N LYS A 198 -4.63 -9.11 -10.57
CA LYS A 198 -4.06 -10.31 -9.94
C LYS A 198 -3.21 -9.94 -8.72
N ARG A 199 -2.27 -8.99 -8.85
CA ARG A 199 -1.39 -8.54 -7.75
C ARG A 199 -2.17 -7.98 -6.56
N ILE A 200 -3.27 -7.29 -6.82
CA ILE A 200 -4.12 -6.68 -5.79
C ILE A 200 -5.05 -7.72 -5.16
N ASN A 201 -5.69 -8.58 -5.96
CA ASN A 201 -6.66 -9.54 -5.46
C ASN A 201 -6.03 -10.75 -4.76
N GLU A 202 -4.80 -11.12 -5.10
CA GLU A 202 -4.10 -12.24 -4.46
C GLU A 202 -3.89 -12.06 -2.94
N PRO A 203 -3.30 -10.94 -2.45
CA PRO A 203 -3.15 -10.71 -1.02
C PRO A 203 -4.50 -10.51 -0.31
N LEU A 204 -5.49 -9.90 -0.97
CA LEU A 204 -6.85 -9.74 -0.42
C LEU A 204 -7.55 -11.09 -0.21
N LYS A 205 -7.49 -11.98 -1.20
CA LYS A 205 -8.07 -13.34 -1.08
C LYS A 205 -7.37 -14.17 -0.01
N GLN A 206 -6.07 -13.94 0.18
CA GLN A 206 -5.32 -14.64 1.22
C GLN A 206 -5.63 -14.10 2.62
N SER A 207 -5.95 -12.80 2.75
CA SER A 207 -6.42 -12.27 4.03
C SER A 207 -7.74 -12.88 4.47
N ASP A 208 -8.69 -13.07 3.55
CA ASP A 208 -9.99 -13.66 3.87
C ASP A 208 -9.88 -15.10 4.36
N LYS A 209 -8.97 -15.88 3.77
CA LYS A 209 -8.73 -17.29 4.12
C LYS A 209 -8.07 -17.48 5.48
N HIS A 210 -7.29 -16.52 5.97
CA HIS A 210 -6.66 -16.60 7.28
C HIS A 210 -7.49 -15.96 8.40
N SER A 211 -8.53 -15.19 8.05
CA SER A 211 -9.54 -14.73 9.01
C SER A 211 -10.44 -15.88 9.49
N HIS A 212 -10.66 -16.89 8.65
CA HIS A 212 -11.49 -18.06 8.98
C HIS A 212 -10.64 -19.22 9.51
N GLY A 213 -10.24 -19.14 10.79
CA GLY A 213 -9.88 -20.28 11.63
C GLY A 213 -9.14 -21.44 10.95
N GLY A 214 -7.89 -21.21 10.54
CA GLY A 214 -7.00 -22.31 10.17
C GLY A 214 -6.84 -23.31 11.31
N PRO A 215 -6.51 -24.59 11.05
CA PRO A 215 -6.32 -25.60 12.08
C PRO A 215 -5.36 -25.06 13.15
N LYS A 216 -5.83 -24.98 14.40
CA LYS A 216 -4.97 -24.59 15.52
C LYS A 216 -3.73 -25.49 15.48
N PRO A 217 -2.50 -24.94 15.45
CA PRO A 217 -1.31 -25.76 15.56
C PRO A 217 -1.46 -26.61 16.84
N PRO A 218 -1.04 -27.89 16.82
CA PRO A 218 -1.08 -28.72 18.00
C PRO A 218 -0.29 -27.99 19.08
N SER A 219 -0.99 -27.62 20.16
CA SER A 219 -0.47 -27.03 21.41
C SER A 219 1.05 -27.17 21.50
N SER A 220 1.77 -26.12 21.09
CA SER A 220 3.23 -26.22 21.03
C SER A 220 3.73 -26.46 22.45
N ASN A 221 4.29 -27.65 22.67
CA ASN A 221 5.01 -28.11 23.85
C ASN A 221 4.66 -27.43 25.19
N SER A 222 3.88 -28.13 26.01
CA SER A 222 3.75 -27.89 27.46
C SER A 222 5.10 -27.56 28.13
N SER A 223 6.21 -28.17 27.66
CA SER A 223 7.57 -27.89 28.15
C SER A 223 8.03 -26.43 28.01
N SER A 224 7.63 -25.70 26.95
CA SER A 224 7.97 -24.27 26.81
C SER A 224 7.07 -23.38 27.66
N ARG A 225 5.81 -23.77 27.87
CA ARG A 225 4.86 -23.07 28.75
C ARG A 225 5.22 -23.20 30.23
N ASN A 226 5.73 -24.36 30.64
CA ASN A 226 6.19 -24.60 32.01
C ASN A 226 7.30 -23.60 32.45
N ARG A 227 7.97 -22.90 31.50
CA ARG A 227 8.96 -21.85 31.82
C ARG A 227 8.32 -20.50 32.20
N PHE A 228 7.07 -20.27 31.83
CA PHE A 228 6.33 -19.04 32.10
C PHE A 228 5.20 -19.25 33.11
N GLN A 229 4.97 -20.51 33.52
CA GLN A 229 3.96 -20.92 34.49
C GLN A 229 4.58 -20.90 35.90
N PHE A 230 4.24 -19.91 36.72
CA PHE A 230 4.85 -19.71 38.05
C PHE A 230 3.92 -20.14 39.19
N GLU A 231 2.61 -20.07 38.98
CA GLU A 231 1.60 -20.65 39.85
C GLU A 231 0.78 -21.59 38.98
N ALA A 232 0.61 -22.86 39.36
CA ALA A 232 -0.16 -23.84 38.59
C ALA A 232 -1.67 -23.61 38.73
N ASP A 233 -2.08 -22.35 38.72
CA ASP A 233 -3.44 -21.90 38.94
C ASP A 233 -4.17 -21.80 37.60
N GLU A 234 -5.46 -22.13 37.59
CA GLU A 234 -6.26 -22.18 36.37
C GLU A 234 -6.37 -20.81 35.68
N GLU A 235 -6.35 -19.71 36.44
CA GLU A 235 -6.37 -18.34 35.91
C GLU A 235 -5.07 -17.97 35.18
N ASP A 236 -3.91 -18.35 35.72
CA ASP A 236 -2.60 -18.09 35.07
C ASP A 236 -2.50 -18.83 33.73
N ASN A 237 -3.02 -20.07 33.69
CA ASN A 237 -3.07 -20.88 32.47
C ASN A 237 -3.93 -20.22 31.39
N GLN A 238 -5.08 -19.66 31.78
CA GLN A 238 -5.97 -18.97 30.85
C GLN A 238 -5.32 -17.71 30.26
N ILE A 239 -4.57 -16.94 31.07
CA ILE A 239 -3.86 -15.74 30.60
C ILE A 239 -2.77 -16.12 29.59
N GLU A 240 -1.93 -17.12 29.91
CA GLU A 240 -0.88 -17.60 29.00
C GLU A 240 -1.46 -18.17 27.70
N ASP A 241 -2.55 -18.94 27.77
CA ASP A 241 -3.24 -19.42 26.58
C ASP A 241 -3.76 -18.25 25.72
N GLN A 242 -4.32 -17.20 26.33
CA GLN A 242 -4.74 -16.00 25.60
C GLN A 242 -3.56 -15.24 24.99
N LEU A 243 -2.46 -15.10 25.72
CA LEU A 243 -1.23 -14.47 25.22
C LEU A 243 -0.67 -15.20 24.01
N ASP A 244 -0.51 -16.52 24.09
CA ASP A 244 -0.06 -17.37 22.97
C ASP A 244 -0.97 -17.20 21.75
N ASN A 245 -2.29 -17.29 21.95
CA ASN A 245 -3.26 -17.11 20.88
C ASN A 245 -3.17 -15.71 20.24
N ASN A 246 -3.04 -14.66 21.05
CA ASN A 246 -2.91 -13.30 20.55
C ASN A 246 -1.61 -13.12 19.77
N VAL A 247 -0.49 -13.65 20.24
CA VAL A 247 0.82 -13.59 19.56
C VAL A 247 0.77 -14.31 18.21
N ASP A 248 0.13 -15.47 18.14
CA ASP A 248 -0.09 -16.19 16.88
C ASP A 248 -0.97 -15.37 15.92
N MET A 249 -2.05 -14.77 16.41
CA MET A 249 -2.91 -13.90 15.60
C MET A 249 -2.17 -12.64 15.11
N ILE A 250 -1.34 -12.03 15.95
CA ILE A 250 -0.46 -10.89 15.60
C ILE A 250 0.51 -11.31 14.50
N SER A 251 1.21 -12.43 14.67
CA SER A 251 2.18 -12.95 13.69
C SER A 251 1.54 -13.19 12.32
N ASN A 252 0.35 -13.81 12.31
CA ASN A 252 -0.42 -14.03 11.10
C ASN A 252 -0.89 -12.72 10.45
N GLY A 253 -1.36 -11.75 11.25
CA GLY A 253 -1.78 -10.44 10.76
C GLY A 253 -0.63 -9.62 10.18
N LEU A 254 0.53 -9.62 10.84
CA LEU A 254 1.74 -8.98 10.31
C LEU A 254 2.19 -9.61 8.98
N THR A 255 2.07 -10.93 8.84
CA THR A 255 2.36 -11.62 7.57
C THR A 255 1.42 -11.18 6.45
N ARG A 256 0.12 -11.03 6.73
CA ARG A 256 -0.87 -10.50 5.76
C ARG A 256 -0.58 -9.05 5.39
N LEU A 257 -0.31 -8.20 6.39
CA LEU A 257 0.07 -6.80 6.19
C LEU A 257 1.32 -6.67 5.32
N ASN A 258 2.33 -7.50 5.55
CA ASN A 258 3.55 -7.51 4.75
C ASN A 258 3.27 -7.84 3.28
N ARG A 259 2.44 -8.86 3.01
CA ARG A 259 2.02 -9.20 1.64
C ARG A 259 1.23 -8.07 0.95
N MET A 260 0.31 -7.42 1.68
CA MET A 260 -0.42 -6.26 1.15
C MET A 260 0.52 -5.09 0.86
N ALA A 261 1.50 -4.85 1.73
CA ALA A 261 2.51 -3.81 1.54
C ALA A 261 3.44 -4.10 0.36
N ASP A 262 3.83 -5.36 0.15
CA ASP A 262 4.61 -5.80 -1.02
C ASP A 262 3.83 -5.60 -2.32
N ALA A 263 2.56 -6.02 -2.36
CA ALA A 263 1.69 -5.83 -3.51
C ALA A 263 1.46 -4.34 -3.82
N ALA A 264 1.20 -3.52 -2.80
CA ALA A 264 1.06 -2.08 -2.96
C ALA A 264 2.35 -1.45 -3.50
N ARG A 265 3.52 -1.86 -2.99
CA ARG A 265 4.82 -1.38 -3.46
C ARG A 265 5.07 -1.73 -4.92
N GLU A 266 4.80 -2.98 -5.31
CA GLU A 266 4.95 -3.41 -6.69
C GLU A 266 4.01 -2.66 -7.62
N GLU A 267 2.75 -2.48 -7.23
CA GLU A 267 1.77 -1.76 -8.03
C GLU A 267 2.16 -0.30 -8.25
N VAL A 268 2.62 0.41 -7.20
CA VAL A 268 3.13 1.79 -7.34
C VAL A 268 4.31 1.85 -8.32
N ARG A 269 5.24 0.89 -8.27
CA ARG A 269 6.35 0.84 -9.24
C ARG A 269 5.86 0.68 -10.67
N ARG A 270 4.92 -0.23 -10.91
CA ARG A 270 4.33 -0.46 -12.25
C ARG A 270 3.54 0.75 -12.76
N GLN A 271 2.82 1.43 -11.87
CA GLN A 271 2.14 2.67 -12.19
C GLN A 271 3.14 3.76 -12.57
N ASN A 272 4.24 3.91 -11.84
CA ASN A 272 5.30 4.87 -12.16
C ASN A 272 5.91 4.60 -13.55
N ASP A 273 6.27 3.34 -13.86
CA ASP A 273 6.78 2.98 -15.19
C ASP A 273 5.80 3.35 -16.32
N THR A 274 4.49 3.23 -16.05
CA THR A 274 3.43 3.55 -17.00
C THR A 274 3.22 5.06 -17.12
N LEU A 275 3.30 5.78 -16.01
CA LEU A 275 3.25 7.25 -15.99
C LEU A 275 4.44 7.86 -16.73
N ASP A 276 5.65 7.31 -16.59
CA ASP A 276 6.83 7.80 -17.31
C ASP A 276 6.63 7.68 -18.84
N ARG A 277 6.14 6.53 -19.32
CA ARG A 277 5.78 6.36 -20.74
C ARG A 277 4.68 7.31 -21.19
N LEU A 278 3.67 7.52 -20.34
CA LEU A 278 2.57 8.45 -20.62
C LEU A 278 3.07 9.90 -20.73
N ILE A 279 3.99 10.30 -19.86
CA ILE A 279 4.63 11.63 -19.89
C ILE A 279 5.37 11.80 -21.22
N ASP A 280 6.21 10.84 -21.61
CA ASP A 280 6.95 10.90 -22.88
C ASP A 280 6.01 11.02 -24.09
N LYS A 281 4.95 10.21 -24.13
CA LYS A 281 3.90 10.31 -25.18
C LYS A 281 3.22 11.67 -25.18
N THR A 282 2.88 12.20 -24.00
CA THR A 282 2.21 13.50 -23.86
C THR A 282 3.10 14.65 -24.33
N VAL A 283 4.39 14.62 -24.00
CA VAL A 283 5.37 15.60 -24.49
C VAL A 283 5.52 15.51 -26.01
N GLY A 284 5.57 14.30 -26.56
CA GLY A 284 5.59 14.09 -28.01
C GLY A 284 4.34 14.65 -28.70
N LEU A 285 3.17 14.38 -28.13
CA LEU A 285 1.88 14.90 -28.59
C LEU A 285 1.83 16.44 -28.57
N ASP A 286 2.24 17.07 -27.47
CA ASP A 286 2.26 18.53 -27.33
C ASP A 286 3.12 19.19 -28.42
N ASN A 287 4.33 18.67 -28.63
CA ASN A 287 5.22 19.14 -29.69
C ASN A 287 4.59 19.03 -31.09
N ARG A 288 3.87 17.92 -31.38
CA ARG A 288 3.14 17.77 -32.65
C ARG A 288 1.99 18.77 -32.78
N ILE A 289 1.20 18.97 -31.73
CA ILE A 289 0.08 19.93 -31.72
C ILE A 289 0.61 21.35 -31.95
N VAL A 290 1.68 21.76 -31.26
CA VAL A 290 2.30 23.07 -31.46
C VAL A 290 2.83 23.22 -32.89
N GLY A 291 3.53 22.21 -33.40
CA GLY A 291 4.09 22.21 -34.75
C GLY A 291 3.01 22.31 -35.84
N THR A 292 1.95 21.50 -35.75
CA THR A 292 0.82 21.53 -36.67
C THR A 292 0.06 22.84 -36.61
N THR A 293 -0.19 23.38 -35.41
CA THR A 293 -0.84 24.68 -35.23
C THR A 293 -0.03 25.81 -35.87
N HIS A 294 1.29 25.81 -35.68
CA HIS A 294 2.16 26.80 -36.31
C HIS A 294 2.22 26.64 -37.85
N ALA A 295 2.21 25.41 -38.36
CA ALA A 295 2.12 25.17 -39.81
C ALA A 295 0.80 25.68 -40.40
N LEU A 296 -0.33 25.47 -39.72
CA LEU A 296 -1.63 26.00 -40.12
C LEU A 296 -1.65 27.53 -40.16
N LYS A 297 -1.02 28.22 -39.19
CA LYS A 297 -0.91 29.69 -39.19
C LYS A 297 -0.13 30.26 -40.38
N LYS A 298 0.68 29.45 -41.07
CA LYS A 298 1.51 29.85 -42.21
C LYS A 298 0.85 29.57 -43.57
N ILE A 299 -0.29 28.89 -43.58
CA ILE A 299 -1.09 28.63 -44.78
C ILE A 299 -2.12 29.74 -44.89
#